data_AF-A0A7X2H835-F1
#
_entry.id   AF-A0A7X2H835-F1
#
_cell.length_a   1.000
_cell.length_b   1.000
_cell.length_c   1.000
_cell.angle_alpha   90.00
_cell.angle_beta   90.00
_cell.angle_gamma   90.00
#
_symmetry.space_group_name_H-M   'P 1'
#
loop_
_entity.id
_entity.type
_entity.pdbx_description
1 polymer ?
#
loop_
_entity_poly.entity_id
_entity_poly.type
_entity_poly.pdbx_seq_one_letter_code
_entity_poly.pdbx_strand_id
1 'polypeptide(L)'
;MNIKRVMIVGTMVVAMSFGGINWNNTTANASPVAKWSTTGVADKDELLEGLKQVSDEELYEALYDGKSLHDIAADNDGNIGSVINLQISQLTKQLDLRLAKGNITAQQYTAHKAELREIVTQSTFTTFG
;
A
#
# COMPACT_ATOMS: atom_id res chain seq x y z
N MET A 1 -1.48 -26.22 -11.14
CA MET A 1 -2.30 -26.22 -9.90
C MET A 1 -3.32 -25.09 -10.00
N ASN A 2 -4.58 -25.32 -9.59
CA ASN A 2 -5.74 -24.48 -9.93
C ASN A 2 -5.80 -23.16 -9.14
N ILE A 3 -5.71 -22.03 -9.84
CA ILE A 3 -5.59 -20.66 -9.29
C ILE A 3 -6.81 -20.16 -8.47
N LYS A 4 -7.95 -20.85 -8.57
CA LYS A 4 -9.21 -20.44 -7.92
C LYS A 4 -9.28 -20.73 -6.42
N ARG A 5 -8.41 -21.59 -5.88
CA ARG A 5 -8.40 -21.92 -4.44
C ARG A 5 -7.53 -20.98 -3.60
N VAL A 6 -6.57 -20.28 -4.20
CA VAL A 6 -5.63 -19.38 -3.51
C VAL A 6 -6.29 -18.05 -3.11
N MET A 7 -7.27 -17.56 -3.87
CA MET A 7 -7.91 -16.27 -3.61
C MET A 7 -8.80 -16.24 -2.35
N ILE A 8 -9.13 -17.39 -1.75
CA ILE A 8 -10.06 -17.50 -0.61
C ILE A 8 -9.34 -17.47 0.76
N VAL A 9 -8.04 -17.75 0.81
CA VAL A 9 -7.33 -17.86 2.11
C VAL A 9 -6.78 -16.50 2.57
N GLY A 10 -6.54 -15.56 1.65
CA GLY A 10 -6.01 -14.23 1.97
C GLY A 10 -6.97 -13.29 2.70
N THR A 11 -8.28 -13.60 2.74
CA THR A 11 -9.31 -12.73 3.33
C THR A 11 -9.66 -13.04 4.78
N MET A 12 -9.17 -14.14 5.38
CA MET A 12 -9.67 -14.59 6.70
C MET A 12 -8.81 -14.21 7.92
N VAL A 13 -7.62 -13.64 7.76
CA VAL A 13 -6.72 -13.37 8.92
C VAL A 13 -6.80 -11.93 9.44
N VAL A 14 -7.37 -10.97 8.69
CA VAL A 14 -7.54 -9.58 9.16
C VAL A 14 -8.93 -9.38 9.79
N ALA A 15 -9.40 -10.33 10.60
CA ALA A 15 -10.70 -10.23 11.26
C ALA A 15 -10.66 -10.35 12.79
N MET A 16 -9.52 -10.69 13.42
CA MET A 16 -9.54 -11.08 14.85
C MET A 16 -8.76 -10.20 15.84
N SER A 17 -8.09 -9.12 15.43
CA SER A 17 -7.28 -8.33 16.38
C SER A 17 -7.69 -6.87 16.58
N PHE A 18 -8.83 -6.44 16.06
CA PHE A 18 -9.45 -5.18 16.51
C PHE A 18 -10.63 -5.51 17.41
N GLY A 19 -10.30 -5.77 18.67
CA GLY A 19 -11.28 -5.84 19.74
C GLY A 19 -11.99 -4.50 19.88
N GLY A 20 -13.29 -4.50 19.58
CA GLY A 20 -14.28 -3.61 20.19
C GLY A 20 -14.62 -2.34 19.43
N ILE A 21 -15.49 -2.44 18.41
CA ILE A 21 -16.62 -1.50 18.27
C ILE A 21 -17.85 -2.31 17.82
N ASN A 22 -18.87 -2.26 18.68
CA ASN A 22 -20.19 -2.85 18.55
C ASN A 22 -20.94 -2.30 17.32
N TRP A 23 -20.90 -3.04 16.21
CA TRP A 23 -21.64 -2.72 14.97
C TRP A 23 -23.01 -3.39 14.98
N ASN A 24 -23.90 -2.98 15.89
CA ASN A 24 -25.32 -3.23 15.70
C ASN A 24 -25.96 -1.92 15.23
N ASN A 25 -26.62 -1.98 14.07
CA ASN A 25 -27.41 -0.92 13.42
C ASN A 25 -26.67 -0.06 12.40
N THR A 26 -26.24 -0.62 11.28
CA THR A 26 -26.36 0.13 10.00
C THR A 26 -26.73 -0.82 8.88
N THR A 27 -27.96 -0.64 8.45
CA THR A 27 -28.67 -1.21 7.31
C THR A 27 -27.80 -1.31 6.06
N ALA A 28 -27.86 -2.49 5.44
CA ALA A 28 -27.40 -2.84 4.10
C ALA A 28 -27.01 -1.66 3.18
N ASN A 29 -25.70 -1.48 3.00
CA ASN A 29 -25.13 -0.99 1.76
C ASN A 29 -23.89 -1.83 1.48
N ALA A 30 -24.05 -2.85 0.63
CA ALA A 30 -22.92 -3.52 0.02
C ALA A 30 -22.27 -2.51 -0.95
N SER A 31 -21.42 -1.63 -0.41
CA SER A 31 -20.56 -0.80 -1.25
C SER A 31 -19.66 -1.77 -2.03
N PRO A 32 -19.72 -1.79 -3.37
CA PRO A 32 -18.77 -2.58 -4.13
C PRO A 32 -17.39 -2.06 -3.75
N VAL A 33 -16.49 -3.01 -3.46
CA VAL A 33 -15.05 -2.78 -3.23
C VAL A 33 -14.62 -1.70 -4.20
N ALA A 34 -14.40 -0.49 -3.68
CA ALA A 34 -14.10 0.66 -4.50
C ALA A 34 -12.91 0.28 -5.36
N LYS A 35 -13.13 0.14 -6.67
CA LYS A 35 -12.08 -0.10 -7.64
C LYS A 35 -11.09 1.03 -7.43
N TRP A 36 -9.98 0.68 -6.77
CA TRP A 36 -8.84 1.53 -6.54
C TRP A 36 -8.51 2.19 -7.87
N SER A 37 -8.62 3.50 -7.90
CA SER A 37 -8.38 4.26 -9.11
C SER A 37 -6.91 4.09 -9.46
N THR A 38 -6.68 3.29 -10.50
CA THR A 38 -5.39 3.13 -11.16
C THR A 38 -5.02 4.47 -11.81
N THR A 39 -4.26 5.28 -11.09
CA THR A 39 -3.30 6.20 -11.71
C THR A 39 -2.04 5.38 -12.07
N GLY A 40 -2.20 4.19 -12.64
CA GLY A 40 -1.24 3.09 -12.51
C GLY A 40 -0.15 2.98 -13.58
N VAL A 41 0.22 4.09 -14.23
CA VAL A 41 1.31 4.09 -15.22
C VAL A 41 2.42 5.09 -14.85
N ALA A 42 2.13 6.39 -14.76
CA ALA A 42 3.14 7.38 -14.37
C ALA A 42 3.71 7.15 -12.97
N ASP A 43 2.85 6.85 -12.00
CA ASP A 43 3.24 6.53 -10.61
C ASP A 43 4.08 5.25 -10.50
N LYS A 44 3.96 4.36 -11.49
CA LYS A 44 4.66 3.08 -11.56
C LYS A 44 6.04 3.25 -12.17
N ASP A 45 6.13 4.05 -13.22
CA ASP A 45 7.39 4.42 -13.86
C ASP A 45 8.31 5.18 -12.89
N GLU A 46 7.76 6.12 -12.10
CA GLU A 46 8.52 6.84 -11.06
C GLU A 46 9.05 5.92 -9.95
N LEU A 47 8.32 4.84 -9.62
CA LEU A 47 8.77 3.84 -8.65
C LEU A 47 9.94 3.02 -9.20
N LEU A 48 9.81 2.53 -10.44
CA LEU A 48 10.87 1.78 -11.12
C LEU A 48 12.11 2.64 -11.34
N GLU A 49 11.94 3.92 -11.69
CA GLU A 49 13.02 4.90 -11.80
C GLU A 49 13.71 5.11 -10.44
N GLY A 50 12.94 5.28 -9.36
CA GLY A 50 13.49 5.42 -8.01
C GLY A 50 14.29 4.20 -7.55
N LEU A 51 13.84 3.00 -7.93
CA LEU A 51 14.55 1.74 -7.66
C LEU A 51 15.65 1.44 -8.68
N LYS A 52 15.75 2.22 -9.77
CA LYS A 52 16.58 1.95 -10.96
C LYS A 52 16.38 0.54 -11.53
N GLN A 53 15.15 0.07 -11.46
CA GLN A 53 14.73 -1.22 -12.01
C GLN A 53 14.31 -1.04 -13.47
N VAL A 54 14.54 -2.06 -14.29
CA VAL A 54 14.23 -2.01 -15.72
C VAL A 54 12.83 -2.54 -16.02
N SER A 55 12.29 -3.43 -15.16
CA SER A 55 10.97 -4.03 -15.34
C SER A 55 10.21 -4.31 -14.04
N ASP A 56 8.88 -4.34 -14.15
CA ASP A 56 7.99 -4.76 -13.07
C ASP A 56 8.19 -6.24 -12.70
N GLU A 57 8.51 -7.08 -13.69
CA GLU A 57 8.76 -8.51 -13.45
C GLU A 57 9.97 -8.72 -12.55
N GLU A 58 11.08 -8.01 -12.80
CA GLU A 58 12.26 -8.08 -11.93
C GLU A 58 11.94 -7.58 -10.52
N LEU A 59 11.11 -6.54 -10.40
CA LEU A 59 10.67 -6.02 -9.10
C LEU A 59 9.83 -7.05 -8.36
N TYR A 60 8.91 -7.71 -9.08
CA TYR A 60 8.07 -8.75 -8.52
C TYR A 60 8.89 -9.95 -8.03
N GLU A 61 9.83 -10.44 -8.84
CA GLU A 61 10.70 -11.55 -8.46
C GLU A 61 11.58 -11.20 -7.25
N ALA A 62 12.14 -10.00 -7.20
CA ALA A 62 12.95 -9.56 -6.07
C ALA A 62 12.14 -9.49 -4.76
N LEU A 63 10.91 -8.98 -4.82
CA LEU A 63 9.98 -8.98 -3.68
C LEU A 63 9.54 -10.41 -3.30
N TYR A 64 9.38 -11.30 -4.28
CA TYR A 64 9.06 -12.72 -4.06
C TYR A 64 10.20 -13.48 -3.38
N ASP A 65 11.44 -13.16 -3.74
CA ASP A 65 12.66 -13.64 -3.07
C ASP A 65 12.85 -13.05 -1.66
N GLY A 66 11.92 -12.20 -1.22
CA GLY A 66 11.85 -11.64 0.12
C GLY A 66 12.62 -10.34 0.29
N LYS A 67 13.28 -9.80 -0.75
CA LYS A 67 14.03 -8.54 -0.66
C LYS A 67 13.10 -7.39 -0.30
N SER A 68 13.61 -6.48 0.53
CA SER A 68 12.90 -5.22 0.79
C SER A 68 13.08 -4.24 -0.37
N LEU A 69 12.22 -3.22 -0.46
CA LEU A 69 12.40 -2.14 -1.45
C LEU A 69 13.73 -1.40 -1.24
N HIS A 70 14.19 -1.31 0.02
CA HIS A 70 15.51 -0.79 0.34
C HIS A 70 16.62 -1.65 -0.27
N ASP A 71 16.55 -2.97 -0.11
CA ASP A 71 17.57 -3.89 -0.63
C ASP A 71 17.61 -3.83 -2.16
N ILE A 72 16.44 -3.76 -2.81
CA ILE A 72 16.33 -3.62 -4.27
C ILE A 72 16.94 -2.30 -4.75
N ALA A 73 16.66 -1.20 -4.06
CA ALA A 73 17.28 0.09 -4.37
C ALA A 73 18.80 0.05 -4.14
N ALA A 74 19.26 -0.56 -3.04
CA ALA A 74 20.69 -0.67 -2.73
C ALA A 74 21.44 -1.49 -3.80
N ASP A 75 20.86 -2.59 -4.26
CA ASP A 75 21.44 -3.47 -5.28
C ASP A 75 21.57 -2.78 -6.66
N ASN A 76 20.64 -1.87 -6.98
CA ASN A 76 20.58 -1.16 -8.26
C ASN A 76 21.11 0.29 -8.20
N ASP A 77 21.69 0.70 -7.07
CA ASP A 77 22.16 2.07 -6.82
C ASP A 77 21.01 3.11 -6.96
N GLY A 78 19.80 2.70 -6.60
CA GLY A 78 18.56 3.47 -6.60
C GLY A 78 18.45 4.44 -5.42
N ASN A 79 17.52 5.39 -5.52
CA ASN A 79 17.28 6.38 -4.49
C ASN A 79 16.06 5.98 -3.64
N ILE A 80 16.35 5.30 -2.52
CA ILE A 80 15.30 4.88 -1.59
C ILE A 80 14.53 6.05 -0.98
N GLY A 81 15.17 7.21 -0.82
CA GLY A 81 14.52 8.44 -0.36
C GLY A 81 13.48 8.96 -1.34
N SER A 82 13.76 8.89 -2.64
CA SER A 82 12.79 9.22 -3.70
C SER A 82 11.61 8.27 -3.67
N VAL A 83 11.86 6.96 -3.51
CA VAL A 83 10.81 5.94 -3.40
C VAL A 83 9.89 6.19 -2.20
N ILE A 84 10.48 6.46 -1.02
CA ILE A 84 9.71 6.78 0.20
C ILE A 84 8.86 8.04 -0.01
N ASN A 85 9.43 9.10 -0.57
CA ASN A 85 8.71 10.34 -0.82
C ASN A 85 7.58 10.16 -1.84
N LEU A 86 7.81 9.38 -2.89
CA LEU A 86 6.82 9.02 -3.89
C LEU A 86 5.64 8.30 -3.23
N GLN A 87 5.91 7.26 -2.44
CA GLN A 87 4.88 6.49 -1.73
C GLN A 87 4.09 7.35 -0.73
N ILE A 88 4.76 8.24 0.02
CA ILE A 88 4.09 9.19 0.92
C ILE A 88 3.17 10.12 0.12
N SER A 89 3.64 10.65 -1.01
CA SER A 89 2.86 11.55 -1.87
C SER A 89 1.61 10.85 -2.41
N GLN A 90 1.75 9.63 -2.93
CA GLN A 90 0.66 8.82 -3.46
C GLN A 90 -0.38 8.50 -2.38
N LEU A 91 0.05 8.03 -1.21
CA LEU A 91 -0.86 7.73 -0.11
C LEU A 91 -1.53 9.00 0.47
N THR A 92 -0.82 10.12 0.48
CA THR A 92 -1.40 11.43 0.86
C THR A 92 -2.50 11.83 -0.11
N LYS A 93 -2.28 11.72 -1.44
CA LYS A 93 -3.33 11.98 -2.45
C LYS A 93 -4.56 11.10 -2.24
N GLN A 94 -4.37 9.84 -1.84
CA GLN A 94 -5.49 8.94 -1.52
C GLN A 94 -6.23 9.36 -0.25
N LEU A 95 -5.53 9.82 0.78
CA LEU A 95 -6.14 10.39 1.98
C LEU A 95 -6.91 11.68 1.66
N ASP A 96 -6.37 12.55 0.81
CA ASP A 96 -7.03 13.77 0.35
C ASP A 96 -8.34 13.44 -0.38
N LEU A 97 -8.31 12.46 -1.29
CA LEU A 97 -9.51 11.96 -1.99
C LEU A 97 -10.54 11.39 -1.02
N ARG A 98 -10.12 10.67 0.02
CA ARG A 98 -11.03 10.13 1.04
C ARG A 98 -11.65 11.23 1.89
N LEU A 99 -10.88 12.25 2.25
CA LEU A 99 -11.38 13.42 2.98
C LEU A 99 -12.39 14.20 2.12
N ALA A 100 -12.05 14.46 0.85
CA ALA A 100 -12.92 15.16 -0.10
C ALA A 100 -14.23 14.40 -0.36
N LYS A 101 -14.19 13.06 -0.36
CA LYS A 101 -15.39 12.20 -0.47
C LYS A 101 -16.18 12.08 0.84
N GLY A 102 -15.69 12.63 1.95
CA GLY A 102 -16.31 12.50 3.27
C GLY A 102 -16.18 11.10 3.89
N ASN A 103 -15.30 10.25 3.35
CA ASN A 103 -15.06 8.90 3.87
C ASN A 103 -14.26 8.89 5.17
N ILE A 104 -13.53 9.97 5.45
CA ILE A 104 -12.77 10.18 6.69
C ILE A 104 -13.01 11.60 7.21
N THR A 105 -12.85 11.79 8.51
CA THR A 105 -12.92 13.13 9.14
C THR A 105 -11.56 13.83 9.10
N ALA A 106 -11.53 15.15 9.29
CA ALA A 106 -10.28 15.93 9.34
C ALA A 106 -9.33 15.49 10.47
N GLN A 107 -9.89 15.01 11.59
CA GLN A 107 -9.11 14.45 12.69
C GLN A 107 -8.45 13.12 12.29
N GLN A 108 -9.19 12.22 11.63
CA GLN A 108 -8.66 10.96 11.12
C GLN A 108 -7.60 11.19 10.03
N TYR A 109 -7.83 12.16 9.14
CA TYR A 109 -6.85 12.57 8.13
C TYR A 109 -5.52 12.99 8.78
N THR A 110 -5.58 13.85 9.80
CA THR A 110 -4.38 14.35 10.49
C THR A 110 -3.63 13.22 11.20
N ALA A 111 -4.36 12.32 11.87
CA ALA A 111 -3.77 11.14 12.52
C ALA A 111 -3.07 10.22 11.51
N HIS A 112 -3.76 9.85 10.43
CA HIS A 112 -3.20 8.98 9.39
C HIS A 112 -1.99 9.62 8.71
N LYS A 113 -2.03 10.94 8.47
CA LYS A 113 -0.92 11.68 7.83
C LYS A 113 0.32 11.77 8.73
N ALA A 114 0.13 11.82 10.05
CA ALA A 114 1.24 11.85 11.01
C ALA A 114 1.99 10.51 11.02
N GLU A 115 1.27 9.40 11.00
CA GLU A 115 1.84 8.05 11.03
C GLU A 115 2.37 7.60 9.66
N LEU A 116 1.87 8.19 8.57
CA LEU A 116 2.14 7.75 7.20
C LEU A 116 3.63 7.63 6.89
N ARG A 117 4.42 8.63 7.30
CA ARG A 117 5.86 8.66 7.02
C ARG A 117 6.59 7.50 7.69
N GLU A 118 6.25 7.23 8.94
CA GLU A 118 6.88 6.16 9.72
C GLU A 118 6.52 4.80 9.15
N ILE A 119 5.24 4.57 8.87
CA ILE A 119 4.74 3.31 8.29
C ILE A 119 5.39 3.04 6.92
N VAL A 120 5.44 4.04 6.04
CA VAL A 120 6.05 3.90 4.70
C VAL A 120 7.54 3.62 4.81
N THR A 121 8.24 4.34 5.69
CA THR A 121 9.67 4.10 5.93
C THR A 121 9.86 2.66 6.41
N GLN A 122 9.17 2.24 7.46
CA GLN A 122 9.28 0.89 8.01
C GLN A 122 8.96 -0.19 6.96
N SER A 123 7.91 0.02 6.16
CA SER A 123 7.52 -0.89 5.07
C SER A 123 8.54 -0.96 3.93
N THR A 124 9.40 0.03 3.79
CA THR A 124 10.44 0.05 2.76
C THR A 124 11.65 -0.79 3.18
N PHE A 125 11.94 -0.84 4.48
CA PHE A 125 13.05 -1.60 5.07
C PHE A 125 12.67 -3.01 5.53
N THR A 126 11.39 -3.37 5.50
CA THR A 126 10.96 -4.71 5.92
C THR A 126 11.26 -5.74 4.82
N THR A 127 11.99 -6.79 5.19
CA THR A 127 12.29 -7.96 4.35
C THR A 127 11.26 -9.05 4.67
N PHE A 128 10.69 -9.70 3.65
CA PHE A 128 9.71 -10.77 3.81
C PHE A 128 10.37 -12.11 3.45
N GLY A 129 11.35 -12.53 4.25
CA GLY A 129 12.07 -13.80 4.12
C GLY A 129 11.74 -14.78 5.23
#